data_AF-A0A5N8UK25-F1
#
_entry.id   AF-A0A5N8UK25-F1
#
_cell.length_a   1.000
_cell.length_b   1.000
_cell.length_c   1.000
_cell.angle_alpha   90.00
_cell.angle_beta   90.00
_cell.angle_gamma   90.00
#
_symmetry.space_group_name_H-M   'P 1'
#
loop_
_entity.id
_entity.type
_entity.pdbx_description
1 polymer ?
#
loop_
_entity_poly.entity_id
_entity_poly.type
_entity_poly.pdbx_seq_one_letter_code
_entity_poly.pdbx_strand_id
1 'polypeptide(L)'
;MSETSPGKTQKLDFSAINKTTAKSFNAQKNLIKRLFKGNTVLCETCKQPLKLIVPTDKQQTGKYGVFCNKGCTDIELELEVVL
;
A
#
# COMPACT_ATOMS: atom_id res chain seq x y z
N MET A 1 55.37 -4.76 12.33
CA MET A 1 55.43 -3.31 12.01
C MET A 1 54.95 -3.21 10.57
N SER A 2 53.75 -2.72 10.22
CA SER A 2 53.01 -1.59 10.79
C SER A 2 51.50 -1.74 10.55
N GLU A 3 50.75 -1.41 11.60
CA GLU A 3 49.47 -0.68 11.59
C GLU A 3 48.19 -1.32 11.01
N THR A 4 47.48 -1.99 11.91
CA THR A 4 46.03 -2.23 11.93
C THR A 4 45.26 -0.89 11.86
N SER A 5 44.46 -0.69 10.81
CA SER A 5 43.59 0.51 10.66
C SER A 5 42.25 0.30 11.41
N PRO A 6 41.77 1.29 12.19
CA PRO A 6 40.60 1.12 13.05
C PRO A 6 39.29 1.37 12.28
N GLY A 7 38.37 0.41 12.37
CA GLY A 7 36.92 0.66 12.45
C GLY A 7 36.27 1.50 11.34
N LYS A 8 36.20 0.99 10.11
CA LYS A 8 35.21 1.48 9.13
C LYS A 8 33.88 0.78 9.37
N THR A 9 33.08 1.28 10.32
CA THR A 9 31.66 0.93 10.39
C THR A 9 31.05 1.34 9.06
N GLN A 10 30.73 0.36 8.21
CA GLN A 10 30.04 0.62 6.95
C GLN A 10 28.71 1.27 7.30
N LYS A 11 28.61 2.59 7.10
CA LYS A 11 27.35 3.33 7.17
C LYS A 11 26.46 2.74 6.07
N LEU A 12 25.57 1.83 6.44
CA LEU A 12 24.58 1.27 5.53
C LEU A 12 23.72 2.44 5.02
N ASP A 13 23.82 2.73 3.73
CA ASP A 13 23.03 3.78 3.10
C ASP A 13 21.63 3.24 2.78
N PHE A 14 20.68 3.53 3.65
CA PHE A 14 19.27 3.19 3.49
C PHE A 14 18.46 4.26 2.75
N SER A 15 19.10 5.32 2.24
CA SER A 15 18.38 6.46 1.65
C SER A 15 17.53 6.06 0.45
N ALA A 16 18.03 5.15 -0.40
CA ALA A 16 17.29 4.63 -1.55
C ALA A 16 16.06 3.80 -1.12
N ILE A 17 16.21 2.99 -0.07
CA ILE A 17 15.11 2.19 0.49
C ILE A 17 14.04 3.12 1.07
N ASN A 18 14.44 4.11 1.89
CA ASN A 18 13.53 5.07 2.49
C ASN A 18 12.72 5.86 1.44
N LYS A 19 13.38 6.33 0.38
CA LYS A 19 12.73 7.01 -0.75
C LYS A 19 11.71 6.10 -1.45
N THR A 20 12.10 4.85 -1.70
CA THR A 20 11.23 3.85 -2.33
C THR A 20 10.01 3.56 -1.47
N THR A 21 10.20 3.36 -0.16
CA THR A 21 9.12 3.14 0.81
C THR A 21 8.14 4.32 0.83
N ALA A 22 8.66 5.56 0.92
CA ALA A 22 7.82 6.75 0.91
C ALA A 22 7.02 6.89 -0.39
N LYS A 23 7.62 6.58 -1.55
CA LYS A 23 6.94 6.60 -2.84
C LYS A 23 5.82 5.56 -2.89
N SER A 24 6.10 4.32 -2.47
CA SER A 24 5.12 3.24 -2.44
C SER A 24 3.94 3.55 -1.52
N PHE A 25 4.21 4.09 -0.33
CA PHE A 25 3.16 4.50 0.61
C PHE A 25 2.24 5.57 0.02
N ASN A 26 2.83 6.62 -0.57
CA ASN A 26 2.04 7.69 -1.20
C ASN A 26 1.23 7.19 -2.41
N ALA A 27 1.78 6.27 -3.20
CA ALA A 27 1.08 5.65 -4.32
C ALA A 27 -0.15 4.86 -3.83
N GLN A 28 0.02 4.01 -2.82
CA GLN A 28 -1.08 3.23 -2.22
C GLN A 28 -2.14 4.14 -1.60
N LYS A 29 -1.73 5.18 -0.85
CA LYS A 29 -2.65 6.16 -0.27
C LYS A 29 -3.48 6.89 -1.35
N ASN A 30 -2.84 7.29 -2.45
CA ASN A 30 -3.52 7.97 -3.55
C ASN A 30 -4.46 7.03 -4.31
N LEU A 31 -4.08 5.77 -4.51
CA LEU A 31 -4.92 4.73 -5.10
C LEU A 31 -6.24 4.60 -4.32
N ILE A 32 -6.14 4.39 -3.00
CA ILE A 32 -7.28 4.24 -2.09
C ILE A 32 -8.17 5.49 -2.16
N LYS A 33 -7.59 6.69 -2.02
CA LYS A 33 -8.33 7.96 -2.12
C LYS A 33 -9.10 8.10 -3.42
N ARG A 34 -8.52 7.70 -4.55
CA ARG A 34 -9.17 7.80 -5.87
C ARG A 34 -10.38 6.87 -5.96
N LEU A 35 -10.28 5.65 -5.41
CA LEU A 35 -11.37 4.69 -5.35
C LEU A 35 -12.53 5.20 -4.47
N PHE A 36 -12.24 5.73 -3.28
CA PHE A 36 -13.28 6.31 -2.41
C PHE A 36 -13.97 7.55 -3.01
N LYS A 37 -13.31 8.25 -3.93
CA LYS A 37 -13.91 9.34 -4.72
C LYS A 37 -14.79 8.83 -5.89
N GLY A 38 -14.98 7.53 -6.02
CA GLY A 38 -15.76 6.91 -7.10
C GLY A 38 -15.02 6.78 -8.43
N ASN A 39 -13.71 7.06 -8.49
CA ASN A 39 -12.96 6.89 -9.73
C ASN A 39 -12.70 5.42 -10.00
N THR A 40 -12.81 5.00 -11.26
CA THR A 40 -12.27 3.71 -11.69
C THR A 40 -10.75 3.74 -11.67
N VAL A 41 -10.15 2.79 -10.96
CA VAL A 41 -8.70 2.60 -10.91
C VAL A 41 -8.38 1.19 -11.37
N LEU A 42 -7.42 1.05 -12.28
CA LEU A 42 -7.00 -0.24 -12.82
C LEU A 42 -5.86 -0.82 -11.98
N CYS A 43 -5.89 -2.14 -11.78
CA CYS A 43 -4.81 -2.89 -11.16
C CYS A 43 -3.51 -2.73 -11.97
N GLU A 44 -2.41 -2.42 -11.30
CA GLU A 44 -1.13 -2.19 -11.98
C GLU A 44 -0.60 -3.44 -12.69
N THR A 45 -0.89 -4.63 -12.15
CA THR A 45 -0.43 -5.91 -12.68
C THR A 45 -1.27 -6.41 -13.85
N CYS A 46 -2.59 -6.53 -13.68
CA CYS A 46 -3.46 -7.18 -14.67
C CYS A 46 -4.34 -6.22 -15.47
N LYS A 47 -4.26 -4.92 -15.19
CA LYS A 47 -5.02 -3.84 -15.84
C LYS A 47 -6.55 -3.96 -15.75
N GLN A 48 -7.06 -4.85 -14.91
CA GLN A 48 -8.49 -4.95 -14.62
C GLN A 48 -8.92 -3.91 -13.57
N PRO A 49 -10.19 -3.45 -13.57
CA PRO A 49 -10.70 -2.54 -12.54
C PRO A 49 -10.56 -3.13 -11.14
N LEU A 50 -10.08 -2.32 -10.20
CA LEU A 50 -10.10 -2.63 -8.78
C LEU A 50 -11.52 -2.47 -8.23
N LYS A 51 -11.88 -3.34 -7.29
CA LYS A 51 -13.15 -3.29 -6.56
C LYS A 51 -12.92 -2.69 -5.18
N LEU A 52 -13.83 -1.80 -4.78
CA LEU A 52 -13.91 -1.27 -3.42
C LEU A 52 -15.09 -1.95 -2.72
N ILE A 53 -14.83 -2.64 -1.61
CA ILE A 53 -15.85 -3.23 -0.76
C ILE A 53 -15.91 -2.41 0.53
N VAL A 54 -17.07 -1.83 0.82
CA VAL A 54 -17.32 -1.00 2.00
C VAL A 54 -18.39 -1.64 2.89
N PRO A 55 -18.34 -1.44 4.22
CA PRO A 55 -19.40 -1.87 5.10
C PRO A 55 -20.70 -1.11 4.78
N THR A 56 -21.82 -1.78 4.99
CA THR A 56 -23.17 -1.19 4.84
C THR A 56 -24.03 -1.59 6.03
N ASP A 57 -25.19 -0.94 6.24
CA ASP A 57 -26.12 -1.28 7.32
C ASP A 57 -26.52 -2.76 7.36
N LYS A 58 -26.56 -3.41 6.18
CA LYS A 58 -26.93 -4.81 6.02
C LYS A 58 -25.74 -5.77 6.09
N GLN A 59 -24.52 -5.24 5.96
CA GLN A 59 -23.29 -6.03 5.93
C GLN A 59 -22.20 -5.26 6.67
N GLN A 60 -22.19 -5.45 7.99
CA GLN A 60 -21.21 -4.88 8.90
C GLN A 60 -20.06 -5.85 9.22
N THR A 61 -20.17 -7.12 8.81
CA THR A 61 -19.08 -8.12 8.92
C THR A 61 -18.52 -8.50 7.56
N GLY A 62 -17.20 -8.71 7.51
CA GLY A 62 -16.48 -9.15 6.31
C GLY A 62 -15.16 -8.43 6.09
N LYS A 63 -14.47 -8.81 5.00
CA LYS A 63 -13.27 -8.12 4.54
C LYS A 63 -13.67 -6.88 3.75
N TYR A 64 -13.20 -5.72 4.20
CA TYR A 64 -13.41 -4.44 3.52
C TYR A 64 -12.11 -3.93 2.93
N GLY A 65 -12.21 -3.10 1.90
CA GLY A 65 -11.05 -2.50 1.26
C GLY A 65 -11.01 -2.68 -0.25
N VAL A 66 -9.80 -2.77 -0.79
CA VAL A 66 -9.52 -2.68 -2.23
C VAL A 66 -8.98 -4.02 -2.74
N PHE A 67 -9.71 -4.61 -3.70
CA PHE A 67 -9.41 -5.94 -4.18
C PHE A 67 -9.38 -6.01 -5.70
N CYS A 68 -8.41 -6.74 -6.23
CA CYS A 68 -8.36 -7.15 -7.62
C CYS A 68 -9.04 -8.53 -7.77
N ASN A 69 -9.84 -8.72 -8.82
CA ASN A 69 -10.49 -10.02 -9.10
C ASN A 69 -9.49 -11.20 -9.23
N LYS A 70 -8.26 -10.93 -9.66
CA LYS A 70 -7.20 -11.94 -9.81
C LYS A 70 -6.30 -12.07 -8.57
N GLY A 71 -6.57 -11.33 -7.49
CA GLY A 71 -5.73 -11.32 -6.28
C GLY A 71 -4.42 -10.54 -6.39
N CYS A 72 -4.17 -9.81 -7.49
CA CYS A 72 -2.93 -9.04 -7.66
C CYS A 72 -2.79 -7.87 -6.67
N THR A 73 -3.92 -7.37 -6.17
CA THR A 73 -4.00 -6.30 -5.19
C THR A 73 -5.03 -6.75 -4.17
N ASP A 74 -4.60 -6.84 -2.92
CA ASP A 74 -5.40 -7.26 -1.78
C ASP A 74 -5.03 -6.33 -0.63
N ILE A 75 -5.86 -5.31 -0.42
CA ILE A 75 -5.66 -4.28 0.60
C ILE A 75 -6.89 -4.31 1.50
N GLU A 76 -6.76 -4.97 2.64
CA GLU A 76 -7.77 -4.97 3.69
C GLU A 76 -7.70 -3.63 4.45
N LEU A 77 -8.85 -2.99 4.63
CA LEU A 77 -8.99 -1.71 5.32
C LEU A 77 -9.94 -1.88 6.50
N GLU A 78 -9.54 -1.34 7.65
CA GLU A 78 -10.45 -1.12 8.77
C GLU A 78 -11.34 0.08 8.43
N LEU A 79 -12.63 -0.19 8.22
CA LEU A 79 -13.64 0.83 7.90
C LEU A 79 -14.72 0.78 8.97
N GLU A 80 -14.97 1.91 9.62
CA GLU A 80 -16.07 2.09 10.55
C GLU A 80 -17.25 2.75 9.84
N VAL A 81 -18.47 2.25 10.08
CA VAL A 81 -19.69 2.91 9.62
C VAL A 81 -19.99 4.05 10.59
N VAL A 82 -19.86 5.28 10.13
CA VAL A 82 -20.29 6.47 10.89
C VAL A 82 -21.71 6.80 10.43
N LEU A 83 -22.69 6.35 11.21
CA LEU A 83 -24.12 6.63 11.02
C LEU A 83 -24.53 7.93 11.71
#